data_AF-A0A1V6BTX6-F1
#
_entry.id   AF-A0A1V6BTX6-F1
#
_cell.length_a   1.000
_cell.length_b   1.000
_cell.length_c   1.000
_cell.angle_alpha   90.00
_cell.angle_beta   90.00
_cell.angle_gamma   90.00
#
_symmetry.space_group_name_H-M   'P 1'
#
loop_
_entity.id
_entity.type
_entity.pdbx_description
1 polymer ?
#
loop_
_entity_poly.entity_id
_entity_poly.type
_entity_poly.pdbx_seq_one_letter_code
_entity_poly.pdbx_strand_id
1 'polypeptide(L)'
;METKYFNQTLRKLVYAGAARRYIDLTPSIVSRIETEVYTLCGQGRAKTFVLWANLVYEIWDSGMIMGLGFGAAPGSLVNYCLNITHVDPLQYNLLFERFFDLTPGKTLEVILDVENDYVETVTRLIADMRQEEGSSIKLCESSSLACIPHRALINDLYCITAQPTDPKTWEMIQAGDTEGCYRLGSPIAREQLAAIKPTDIFELTALEAMLRPGNMELLPQYREAKQQNRVWKCGIGEVDKLLARTYGLILYQEQLMTIAALVGNYPEFSEFFKVLYPNIVNI
;
A
#
# COMPACT_ATOMS: atom_id res chain seq x y z
N MET A 1 8.16 -13.74 29.82
CA MET A 1 7.32 -14.83 29.28
C MET A 1 6.34 -14.29 28.23
N GLU A 2 5.63 -13.20 28.50
CA GLU A 2 4.66 -12.58 27.58
C GLU A 2 5.26 -12.17 26.22
N THR A 3 6.39 -11.47 26.17
CA THR A 3 7.03 -11.05 24.90
C THR A 3 7.38 -12.23 23.99
N LYS A 4 7.93 -13.31 24.55
CA LYS A 4 8.28 -14.52 23.79
C LYS A 4 7.03 -15.17 23.19
N TYR A 5 5.92 -15.18 23.94
CA TYR A 5 4.64 -15.67 23.45
C TYR A 5 4.16 -14.85 22.26
N PHE A 6 4.09 -13.52 22.37
CA PHE A 6 3.63 -12.66 21.27
C PHE A 6 4.53 -12.74 20.03
N ASN A 7 5.85 -12.79 20.19
CA ASN A 7 6.77 -12.96 19.06
C ASN A 7 6.53 -14.28 18.30
N GLN A 8 6.31 -15.37 19.04
CA GLN A 8 5.99 -16.68 18.43
C GLN A 8 4.61 -16.69 17.78
N THR A 9 3.62 -16.05 18.42
CA THR A 9 2.25 -15.96 17.91
C THR A 9 2.20 -15.12 16.63
N LEU A 10 2.84 -13.95 16.61
CA LEU A 10 2.93 -13.10 15.41
C LEU A 10 3.49 -13.89 14.23
N ARG A 11 4.64 -14.54 14.42
CA ARG A 11 5.27 -15.36 13.37
C ARG A 11 4.32 -16.44 12.84
N LYS A 12 3.64 -17.18 13.71
CA LYS A 12 2.68 -18.21 13.31
C LYS A 12 1.53 -17.64 12.50
N LEU A 13 0.94 -16.52 12.94
CA LEU A 13 -0.16 -15.86 12.24
C LEU A 13 0.27 -15.37 10.85
N VAL A 14 1.46 -14.77 10.76
CA VAL A 14 2.02 -14.28 9.48
C VAL A 14 2.23 -15.42 8.49
N TYR A 15 2.85 -16.53 8.91
CA TYR A 15 3.03 -17.68 8.01
C TYR A 15 1.70 -18.35 7.62
N ALA A 16 0.74 -18.44 8.54
CA ALA A 16 -0.59 -18.94 8.21
C ALA A 16 -1.30 -18.03 7.20
N GLY A 17 -1.12 -16.72 7.33
CA GLY A 17 -1.57 -15.72 6.37
C GLY A 17 -0.91 -15.84 5.00
N ALA A 18 0.42 -15.95 4.98
CA ALA A 18 1.20 -16.09 3.75
C ALA A 18 0.78 -17.34 2.97
N ALA A 19 0.54 -18.47 3.65
CA ALA A 19 0.05 -19.70 3.02
C ALA A 19 -1.37 -19.59 2.44
N ARG A 20 -2.17 -18.61 2.88
CA ARG A 20 -3.49 -18.30 2.27
C ARG A 20 -3.38 -17.36 1.08
N ARG A 21 -2.36 -16.48 1.06
CA ARG A 21 -2.21 -15.42 0.04
C ARG A 21 -1.35 -15.85 -1.15
N TYR A 22 -0.40 -16.75 -0.93
CA TYR A 22 0.54 -17.22 -1.96
C TYR A 22 0.35 -18.71 -2.22
N ILE A 23 0.45 -19.09 -3.50
CA ILE A 23 0.50 -20.49 -3.92
C ILE A 23 1.78 -21.13 -3.35
N ASP A 24 2.92 -20.47 -3.54
CA ASP A 24 4.23 -20.92 -3.09
C ASP A 24 4.98 -19.81 -2.35
N LEU A 25 5.62 -20.16 -1.23
CA LEU A 25 6.48 -19.26 -0.47
C LEU A 25 7.89 -19.25 -1.07
N THR A 26 8.12 -18.37 -2.04
CA THR A 26 9.44 -18.17 -2.63
C THR A 26 10.47 -17.68 -1.61
N PRO A 27 11.79 -17.86 -1.84
CA PRO A 27 12.83 -17.34 -0.95
C PRO A 27 12.73 -15.83 -0.70
N SER A 28 12.27 -15.05 -1.68
CA SER A 28 12.08 -13.60 -1.54
C SER A 28 10.95 -13.27 -0.56
N ILE A 29 9.80 -13.98 -0.66
CA ILE A 29 8.67 -13.83 0.26
C ILE A 29 9.09 -14.19 1.67
N VAL A 30 9.73 -15.35 1.85
CA VAL A 30 10.22 -15.81 3.16
C VAL A 30 11.21 -14.82 3.76
N SER A 31 12.17 -14.33 2.96
CA SER A 31 13.14 -13.34 3.43
C SER A 31 12.46 -12.06 3.89
N ARG A 32 11.48 -11.54 3.15
CA ARG A 32 10.74 -10.33 3.54
C ARG A 32 9.94 -10.55 4.83
N ILE A 33 9.24 -11.68 4.96
CA ILE A 33 8.52 -12.05 6.18
C ILE A 33 9.46 -12.08 7.38
N GLU A 34 10.59 -12.77 7.27
CA GLU A 34 11.54 -12.91 8.37
C GLU A 34 12.14 -11.56 8.78
N THR A 35 12.52 -10.71 7.82
CA THR A 35 13.05 -9.36 8.09
C THR A 35 12.03 -8.48 8.82
N GLU A 36 10.78 -8.44 8.35
CA GLU A 36 9.73 -7.65 8.99
C GLU A 36 9.38 -8.18 10.37
N VAL A 37 9.15 -9.50 10.51
CA VAL A 37 8.84 -10.13 11.80
C VAL A 37 9.97 -9.91 12.80
N TYR A 38 11.23 -10.08 12.38
CA TYR A 38 12.40 -9.83 13.23
C TYR A 38 12.42 -8.38 13.72
N THR A 39 12.24 -7.42 12.81
CA THR A 39 12.25 -5.98 13.13
C THR A 39 11.13 -5.62 14.10
N LEU A 40 9.89 -6.06 13.84
CA LEU A 40 8.75 -5.80 14.71
C LEU A 40 8.91 -6.43 16.09
N CYS A 41 9.44 -7.66 16.17
CA CYS A 41 9.73 -8.32 17.44
C CYS A 41 10.84 -7.61 18.21
N GLY A 42 11.90 -7.17 17.52
CA GLY A 42 13.03 -6.45 18.11
C GLY A 42 12.62 -5.09 18.70
N GLN A 43 11.65 -4.42 18.07
CA GLN A 43 11.07 -3.16 18.56
C GLN A 43 9.90 -3.37 19.54
N GLY A 44 9.65 -4.59 19.99
CA GLY A 44 8.60 -4.89 20.98
C GLY A 44 7.17 -4.71 20.46
N ARG A 45 6.94 -4.63 19.14
CA ARG A 45 5.63 -4.38 18.53
C ARG A 45 4.82 -5.65 18.25
N ALA A 46 5.34 -6.84 18.56
CA ALA A 46 4.66 -8.08 18.23
C ALA A 46 3.25 -8.19 18.86
N LYS A 47 3.09 -7.71 20.09
CA LYS A 47 1.79 -7.70 20.78
C LYS A 47 0.78 -6.80 20.06
N THR A 48 1.17 -5.57 19.71
CA THR A 48 0.38 -4.66 18.87
C THR A 48 -0.21 -5.37 17.64
N PHE A 49 0.64 -6.02 16.83
CA PHE A 49 0.20 -6.67 15.59
C PHE A 49 -0.67 -7.89 15.81
N VAL A 50 -0.45 -8.66 16.89
CA VAL A 50 -1.34 -9.77 17.25
C VAL A 50 -2.72 -9.27 17.64
N LEU A 51 -2.81 -8.16 18.39
CA LEU A 51 -4.09 -7.53 18.73
C LEU A 51 -4.80 -7.00 17.49
N TRP A 52 -4.06 -6.35 16.58
CA TRP A 52 -4.62 -5.87 15.31
C TRP A 52 -5.11 -7.00 14.41
N ALA A 53 -4.37 -8.12 14.35
CA ALA A 53 -4.80 -9.30 13.61
C ALA A 53 -6.11 -9.90 14.17
N ASN A 54 -6.27 -9.90 15.50
CA ASN A 54 -7.52 -10.35 16.12
C ASN A 54 -8.69 -9.41 15.80
N LEU A 55 -8.50 -8.09 15.88
CA LEU A 55 -9.52 -7.11 15.50
C LEU A 55 -9.95 -7.32 14.05
N VAL A 56 -8.99 -7.41 13.13
CA VAL A 56 -9.26 -7.65 11.71
C VAL A 56 -10.02 -8.96 11.51
N TYR A 57 -9.65 -10.02 12.21
CA TYR A 57 -10.36 -11.29 12.17
C TYR A 57 -11.81 -11.15 12.65
N GLU A 58 -12.07 -10.43 13.75
CA GLU A 58 -13.43 -10.20 14.26
C GLU A 58 -14.30 -9.39 13.28
N ILE A 59 -13.71 -8.38 12.63
CA ILE A 59 -14.39 -7.60 11.59
C ILE A 59 -14.84 -8.52 10.44
N TRP A 60 -13.92 -9.39 10.01
CA TRP A 60 -14.14 -10.34 8.93
C TRP A 60 -15.15 -11.44 9.28
N ASP A 61 -15.05 -12.01 10.48
CA ASP A 61 -15.96 -13.07 10.96
C ASP A 61 -17.40 -12.55 11.07
N SER A 62 -17.54 -11.25 11.38
CA SER A 62 -18.83 -10.54 11.35
C SER A 62 -19.39 -10.34 9.94
N GLY A 63 -18.60 -10.64 8.90
CA GLY A 63 -18.96 -10.48 7.49
C GLY A 63 -18.85 -9.06 6.95
N MET A 64 -18.17 -8.16 7.66
CA MET A 64 -17.92 -6.79 7.20
C MET A 64 -16.77 -6.75 6.17
N ILE A 65 -16.90 -5.89 5.17
CA ILE A 65 -15.87 -5.70 4.14
C ILE A 65 -14.95 -4.55 4.58
N MET A 66 -13.64 -4.80 4.50
CA MET A 66 -12.63 -3.76 4.61
C MET A 66 -12.07 -3.39 3.24
N GLY A 67 -11.72 -2.11 3.07
CA GLY A 67 -11.02 -1.64 1.89
C GLY A 67 -9.55 -2.07 1.85
N LEU A 68 -8.86 -1.72 0.77
CA LEU A 68 -7.57 -2.34 0.41
C LEU A 68 -6.39 -1.93 1.33
N GLY A 69 -6.55 -0.86 2.10
CA GLY A 69 -5.55 -0.28 2.99
C GLY A 69 -5.13 1.12 2.58
N PHE A 70 -4.79 1.97 3.56
CA PHE A 70 -4.42 3.37 3.36
C PHE A 70 -3.03 3.70 3.90
N GLY A 71 -2.50 4.83 3.44
CA GLY A 71 -1.23 5.38 3.91
C GLY A 71 -0.07 4.46 3.57
N ALA A 72 0.87 4.31 4.51
CA ALA A 72 2.05 3.47 4.32
C ALA A 72 1.81 1.99 4.68
N ALA A 73 0.70 1.65 5.36
CA ALA A 73 0.43 0.29 5.84
C ALA A 73 0.53 -0.81 4.75
N PRO A 74 0.14 -0.57 3.48
CA PRO A 74 0.35 -1.53 2.38
C PRO A 74 1.81 -1.93 2.12
N GLY A 75 2.79 -1.16 2.61
CA GLY A 75 4.21 -1.48 2.48
C GLY A 75 4.70 -2.66 3.34
N SER A 76 3.89 -3.17 4.26
CA SER A 76 4.25 -4.30 5.12
C SER A 76 3.65 -5.61 4.62
N LEU A 77 4.52 -6.60 4.39
CA LEU A 77 4.11 -7.96 4.07
C LEU A 77 3.48 -8.65 5.28
N VAL A 78 3.88 -8.27 6.50
CA VAL A 78 3.18 -8.67 7.73
C VAL A 78 1.73 -8.19 7.72
N ASN A 79 1.47 -6.91 7.43
CA ASN A 79 0.09 -6.40 7.34
C ASN A 79 -0.74 -7.14 6.29
N TYR A 80 -0.16 -7.38 5.11
CA TYR A 80 -0.81 -8.12 4.04
C TYR A 80 -1.19 -9.55 4.46
N CYS A 81 -0.25 -10.26 5.12
CA CYS A 81 -0.48 -11.61 5.62
C CYS A 81 -1.53 -11.65 6.76
N LEU A 82 -1.58 -10.62 7.60
CA LEU A 82 -2.54 -10.50 8.70
C LEU A 82 -3.92 -9.95 8.26
N ASN A 83 -4.14 -9.75 6.96
CA ASN A 83 -5.36 -9.14 6.39
C ASN A 83 -5.63 -7.71 6.88
N ILE A 84 -4.63 -7.02 7.43
CA ILE A 84 -4.70 -5.60 7.77
C ILE A 84 -4.75 -4.76 6.48
N THR A 85 -4.07 -5.23 5.44
CA THR A 85 -4.13 -4.68 4.09
C THR A 85 -4.36 -5.80 3.06
N HIS A 86 -4.74 -5.40 1.84
CA HIS A 86 -5.04 -6.34 0.75
C HIS A 86 -4.22 -6.09 -0.52
N VAL A 87 -3.20 -5.23 -0.44
CA VAL A 87 -2.24 -4.96 -1.52
C VAL A 87 -0.95 -5.72 -1.22
N ASP A 88 -0.46 -6.51 -2.19
CA ASP A 88 0.81 -7.23 -2.06
C ASP A 88 2.00 -6.25 -2.20
N PRO A 89 2.77 -5.97 -1.14
CA PRO A 89 3.88 -5.03 -1.21
C PRO A 89 4.98 -5.46 -2.18
N LEU A 90 5.18 -6.76 -2.41
CA LEU A 90 6.23 -7.25 -3.31
C LEU A 90 5.85 -7.01 -4.78
N GLN A 91 4.58 -7.23 -5.13
CA GLN A 91 4.07 -7.00 -6.47
C GLN A 91 4.19 -5.53 -6.89
N TYR A 92 3.92 -4.61 -5.96
CA TYR A 92 3.91 -3.17 -6.21
C TYR A 92 5.21 -2.47 -5.77
N ASN A 93 6.23 -3.23 -5.36
CA ASN A 93 7.52 -2.74 -4.90
C ASN A 93 7.41 -1.68 -3.78
N LEU A 94 6.51 -1.94 -2.82
CA LEU A 94 6.27 -1.11 -1.65
C LEU A 94 7.26 -1.44 -0.53
N LEU A 95 7.70 -0.40 0.17
CA LEU A 95 8.78 -0.48 1.16
C LEU A 95 8.23 -0.60 2.58
N PHE A 96 8.77 -1.54 3.35
CA PHE A 96 8.36 -1.76 4.74
C PHE A 96 8.80 -0.60 5.63
N GLU A 97 9.98 -0.05 5.36
CA GLU A 97 10.62 1.04 6.09
C GLU A 97 9.82 2.35 5.99
N ARG A 98 9.00 2.50 4.93
CA ARG A 98 8.07 3.62 4.80
C ARG A 98 6.93 3.52 5.82
N PHE A 99 6.46 2.30 6.08
CA PHE A 99 5.44 2.03 7.08
C PHE A 99 6.01 2.06 8.49
N PHE A 100 7.05 1.26 8.71
CA PHE A 100 7.65 1.05 10.01
C PHE A 100 8.95 1.84 10.11
N ASP A 101 8.78 3.13 10.36
CA ASP A 101 9.87 4.09 10.55
C ASP A 101 10.33 4.08 12.01
N LEU A 102 11.62 3.80 12.22
CA LEU A 102 12.26 3.67 13.53
C LEU A 102 12.59 5.02 14.19
N THR A 103 12.21 6.15 13.58
CA THR A 103 12.43 7.48 14.14
C THR A 103 11.78 7.60 15.52
N PRO A 104 12.53 7.94 16.59
CA PRO A 104 12.00 8.05 17.94
C PRO A 104 10.81 9.03 18.01
N GLY A 105 9.78 8.67 18.77
CA GLY A 105 8.58 9.48 18.98
C GLY A 105 7.52 9.39 17.88
N LYS A 106 7.81 8.70 16.77
CA LYS A 106 6.79 8.46 15.73
C LYS A 106 5.80 7.39 16.20
N THR A 107 4.51 7.69 16.08
CA THR A 107 3.45 6.73 16.36
C THR A 107 3.31 5.76 15.19
N LEU A 108 3.24 4.46 15.49
CA LEU A 108 2.88 3.46 14.49
C LEU A 108 1.37 3.51 14.25
N GLU A 109 0.98 3.91 13.05
CA GLU A 109 -0.42 4.11 12.71
C GLU A 109 -0.85 3.23 11.54
N VAL A 110 -2.00 2.56 11.70
CA VAL A 110 -2.72 1.89 10.62
C VAL A 110 -4.09 2.54 10.45
N ILE A 111 -4.46 2.80 9.20
CA ILE A 111 -5.77 3.31 8.84
C ILE A 111 -6.56 2.16 8.21
N LEU A 112 -7.64 1.74 8.87
CA LEU A 112 -8.58 0.76 8.32
C LEU A 112 -9.66 1.49 7.53
N ASP A 113 -9.84 1.05 6.29
CA ASP A 113 -10.92 1.50 5.42
C ASP A 113 -12.15 0.64 5.65
N VAL A 114 -13.26 1.23 6.09
CA VAL A 114 -14.49 0.50 6.40
C VAL A 114 -15.68 1.19 5.78
N GLU A 115 -16.69 0.39 5.42
CA GLU A 115 -17.95 0.91 4.92
C GLU A 115 -18.65 1.75 6.00
N ASN A 116 -19.31 2.82 5.57
CA ASN A 116 -19.94 3.80 6.45
C ASN A 116 -20.88 3.14 7.50
N ASP A 117 -21.65 2.14 7.08
CA ASP A 117 -22.61 1.42 7.93
C ASP A 117 -21.93 0.65 9.08
N TYR A 118 -20.63 0.37 8.97
CA TYR A 118 -19.86 -0.39 9.95
C TYR A 118 -18.97 0.47 10.85
N VAL A 119 -18.85 1.77 10.59
CA VAL A 119 -17.94 2.67 11.32
C VAL A 119 -18.18 2.63 12.83
N GLU A 120 -19.43 2.72 13.28
CA GLU A 120 -19.77 2.70 14.71
C GLU A 120 -19.43 1.35 15.36
N THR A 121 -19.71 0.25 14.66
CA THR A 121 -19.41 -1.11 15.14
C THR A 121 -17.90 -1.30 15.28
N VAL A 122 -17.12 -0.93 14.26
CA VAL A 122 -15.67 -1.06 14.30
C VAL A 122 -15.05 -0.11 15.34
N THR A 123 -15.61 1.10 15.51
CA THR A 123 -15.16 2.03 16.56
C THR A 123 -15.29 1.42 17.95
N ARG A 124 -16.39 0.72 18.23
CA ARG A 124 -16.57 0.02 19.51
C ARG A 124 -15.56 -1.11 19.69
N LEU A 125 -15.34 -1.93 18.66
CA LEU A 125 -14.31 -2.99 18.71
C LEU A 125 -12.91 -2.41 18.99
N ILE A 126 -12.57 -1.28 18.37
CA ILE A 126 -11.30 -0.58 18.61
C ILE A 126 -11.23 -0.03 20.04
N ALA A 127 -12.32 0.49 20.59
CA ALA A 127 -12.38 1.03 21.95
C ALA A 127 -12.25 -0.07 23.02
N ASP A 128 -12.81 -1.26 22.75
CA ASP A 128 -12.70 -2.43 23.62
C ASP A 128 -11.30 -3.07 23.56
N MET A 129 -10.57 -2.84 22.47
CA MET A 129 -9.18 -3.27 22.32
C MET A 129 -8.22 -2.41 23.14
N ARG A 130 -7.39 -3.04 23.99
CA ARG A 130 -6.30 -2.34 24.69
C ARG A 130 -5.19 -1.95 23.70
N GLN A 131 -5.15 -0.69 23.29
CA GLN A 131 -4.06 -0.15 22.46
C GLN A 131 -2.76 0.01 23.27
N GLU A 132 -1.63 -0.24 22.62
CA GLU A 132 -0.31 -0.03 23.22
C GLU A 132 0.17 1.40 22.98
N GLU A 133 0.93 1.94 23.93
CA GLU A 133 1.49 3.28 23.82
C GLU A 133 2.35 3.44 22.55
N GLY A 134 2.14 4.55 21.83
CA GLY A 134 2.80 4.83 20.57
C GLY A 134 2.34 3.96 19.39
N SER A 135 1.15 3.34 19.48
CA SER A 135 0.47 2.69 18.36
C SER A 135 -1.00 3.12 18.29
N SER A 136 -1.53 3.26 17.08
CA SER A 136 -2.93 3.66 16.85
C SER A 136 -3.54 2.94 15.66
N ILE A 137 -4.83 2.61 15.79
CA ILE A 137 -5.69 2.32 14.64
C ILE A 137 -6.62 3.52 14.44
N LYS A 138 -6.67 4.03 13.22
CA LYS A 138 -7.65 5.01 12.78
C LYS A 138 -8.62 4.38 11.78
N LEU A 139 -9.82 4.96 11.70
CA LEU A 139 -10.80 4.60 10.68
C LEU A 139 -10.83 5.67 9.60
N CYS A 140 -10.95 5.22 8.36
CA CYS A 140 -11.34 6.04 7.23
C CYS A 140 -12.71 5.55 6.77
N GLU A 141 -13.66 6.47 6.67
CA GLU A 141 -15.01 6.19 6.18
C GLU A 141 -14.99 6.25 4.66
N SER A 142 -15.44 5.18 4.00
CA SER A 142 -15.51 5.15 2.55
C SER A 142 -16.87 4.70 2.06
N SER A 143 -17.53 5.60 1.33
CA SER A 143 -18.76 5.30 0.60
C SER A 143 -18.53 4.43 -0.64
N SER A 144 -17.29 4.22 -1.08
CA SER A 144 -16.99 3.43 -2.29
C SER A 144 -16.96 1.91 -2.05
N LEU A 145 -16.86 1.47 -0.79
CA LEU A 145 -16.96 0.05 -0.43
C LEU A 145 -18.39 -0.48 -0.54
N ALA A 146 -19.40 0.40 -0.39
CA ALA A 146 -20.82 0.06 -0.56
C ALA A 146 -21.18 -0.39 -2.00
N CYS A 147 -20.28 -0.18 -2.97
CA CYS A 147 -20.47 -0.59 -4.36
C CYS A 147 -19.99 -2.02 -4.66
N ILE A 148 -19.47 -2.77 -3.68
CA ILE A 148 -19.02 -4.15 -3.86
C ILE A 148 -20.19 -5.10 -3.53
N PRO A 149 -20.84 -5.75 -4.51
CA PRO A 149 -22.01 -6.56 -4.24
C PRO A 149 -21.60 -7.92 -3.62
N HIS A 150 -22.00 -8.11 -2.36
CA HIS A 150 -22.25 -9.39 -1.69
C HIS A 150 -21.06 -10.36 -1.43
N ARG A 151 -21.18 -11.08 -0.30
CA ARG A 151 -20.25 -12.07 0.31
C ARG A 151 -19.51 -13.07 -0.60
N ALA A 152 -20.01 -13.37 -1.81
CA ALA A 152 -19.34 -14.30 -2.72
C ALA A 152 -18.09 -13.67 -3.37
N LEU A 153 -18.17 -12.37 -3.65
CA LEU A 153 -17.06 -11.58 -4.18
C LEU A 153 -16.01 -11.34 -3.09
N ILE A 154 -16.32 -11.37 -1.80
CA ILE A 154 -15.34 -11.19 -0.70
C ILE A 154 -14.25 -12.26 -0.76
N ASN A 155 -14.59 -13.54 -0.97
CA ASN A 155 -13.58 -14.60 -1.06
C ASN A 155 -12.68 -14.47 -2.30
N ASP A 156 -13.18 -13.87 -3.38
CA ASP A 156 -12.46 -13.66 -4.64
C ASP A 156 -11.80 -12.26 -4.75
N LEU A 157 -12.30 -11.23 -4.06
CA LEU A 157 -11.84 -9.83 -4.10
C LEU A 157 -10.50 -9.67 -3.40
N TYR A 158 -10.23 -10.49 -2.39
CA TYR A 158 -8.95 -10.43 -1.69
C TYR A 158 -7.84 -11.19 -2.42
N CYS A 159 -8.17 -11.72 -3.59
CA CYS A 159 -7.27 -12.03 -4.71
C CYS A 159 -7.18 -10.87 -5.72
N ILE A 160 -7.28 -9.59 -5.31
CA ILE A 160 -6.62 -8.47 -6.04
C ILE A 160 -5.09 -8.60 -5.88
N THR A 161 -4.58 -9.78 -6.21
CA THR A 161 -3.16 -10.08 -6.46
C THR A 161 -2.86 -9.99 -7.95
N ALA A 162 -3.87 -9.71 -8.78
CA ALA A 162 -3.73 -9.62 -10.23
C ALA A 162 -4.19 -8.25 -10.74
N GLN A 163 -3.49 -7.77 -11.77
CA GLN A 163 -4.00 -6.73 -12.66
C GLN A 163 -5.44 -7.08 -13.06
N PRO A 164 -6.41 -6.15 -12.93
CA PRO A 164 -7.76 -6.39 -13.43
C PRO A 164 -7.70 -6.90 -14.87
N THR A 165 -8.32 -8.04 -15.15
CA THR A 165 -8.22 -8.68 -16.48
C THR A 165 -9.43 -8.42 -17.37
N ASP A 166 -10.49 -7.81 -16.83
CA ASP A 166 -11.73 -7.54 -17.58
C ASP A 166 -11.49 -6.48 -18.68
N PRO A 167 -11.60 -6.86 -19.97
CA PRO A 167 -11.34 -5.92 -21.06
C PRO A 167 -12.30 -4.74 -21.08
N LYS A 168 -13.56 -4.94 -20.70
CA LYS A 168 -14.58 -3.88 -20.71
C LYS A 168 -14.28 -2.78 -19.70
N THR A 169 -13.76 -3.16 -18.53
CA THR A 169 -13.28 -2.21 -17.53
C THR A 169 -12.18 -1.32 -18.10
N TRP A 170 -11.21 -1.90 -18.82
CA TRP A 170 -10.16 -1.12 -19.46
C TRP A 170 -10.67 -0.26 -20.61
N GLU A 171 -11.60 -0.75 -21.43
CA GLU A 171 -12.24 0.05 -22.49
C GLU A 171 -12.95 1.28 -21.92
N MET A 172 -13.73 1.11 -20.85
CA MET A 172 -14.41 2.19 -20.13
C MET A 172 -13.41 3.21 -19.56
N ILE A 173 -12.38 2.73 -18.86
CA ILE A 173 -11.32 3.57 -18.29
C ILE A 173 -10.59 4.35 -19.40
N GLN A 174 -10.19 3.69 -20.49
CA GLN A 174 -9.47 4.30 -21.61
C GLN A 174 -10.33 5.25 -22.44
N ALA A 175 -11.67 5.13 -22.39
CA ALA A 175 -12.60 6.09 -22.96
C ALA A 175 -12.80 7.33 -22.08
N GLY A 176 -12.34 7.30 -20.82
CA GLY A 176 -12.63 8.33 -19.82
C GLY A 176 -14.08 8.29 -19.34
N ASP A 177 -14.80 7.18 -19.56
CA ASP A 177 -16.20 6.99 -19.15
C ASP A 177 -16.27 6.49 -17.70
N THR A 178 -15.67 7.25 -16.79
CA THR A 178 -15.50 6.86 -15.38
C THR A 178 -16.29 7.74 -14.42
N GLU A 179 -17.38 8.35 -14.89
CA GLU A 179 -18.28 9.12 -14.02
C GLU A 179 -18.84 8.22 -12.89
N GLY A 180 -18.81 8.71 -11.65
CA GLY A 180 -19.18 7.93 -10.47
C GLY A 180 -18.14 6.89 -10.01
N CYS A 181 -17.07 6.65 -10.78
CA CYS A 181 -15.98 5.78 -10.33
C CYS A 181 -15.11 6.49 -9.29
N TYR A 182 -14.81 5.80 -8.18
CA TYR A 182 -13.98 6.33 -7.10
C TYR A 182 -12.62 6.80 -7.61
N ARG A 183 -12.26 8.06 -7.30
CA ARG A 183 -11.07 8.81 -7.76
C ARG A 183 -10.97 9.10 -9.26
N LEU A 184 -11.51 8.23 -10.11
CA LEU A 184 -11.42 8.35 -11.56
C LEU A 184 -12.51 9.24 -12.18
N GLY A 185 -13.53 9.67 -11.44
CA GLY A 185 -14.70 10.37 -12.01
C GLY A 185 -14.58 11.88 -12.22
N SER A 186 -13.52 12.53 -11.72
CA SER A 186 -13.38 13.98 -11.88
C SER A 186 -13.22 14.37 -13.37
N PRO A 187 -13.67 15.57 -13.82
CA PRO A 187 -13.52 15.98 -15.21
C PRO A 187 -12.08 15.90 -15.72
N ILE A 188 -11.10 16.32 -14.90
CA ILE A 188 -9.68 16.24 -15.25
C ILE A 188 -9.18 14.80 -15.32
N ALA A 189 -9.61 13.92 -14.40
CA ALA A 189 -9.23 12.51 -14.44
C ALA A 189 -9.74 11.85 -15.73
N ARG A 190 -11.02 12.06 -16.07
CA ARG A 190 -11.64 11.55 -17.30
C ARG A 190 -10.92 12.01 -18.57
N GLU A 191 -10.56 13.29 -18.64
CA GLU A 191 -9.79 13.83 -19.76
C GLU A 191 -8.40 13.17 -19.89
N GLN A 192 -7.66 13.06 -18.77
CA GLN A 192 -6.33 12.46 -18.81
C GLN A 192 -6.36 10.96 -19.08
N LEU A 193 -7.37 10.24 -18.58
CA LEU A 193 -7.63 8.84 -18.88
C LEU A 193 -7.80 8.62 -20.39
N ALA A 194 -8.67 9.41 -21.03
CA ALA A 194 -8.89 9.34 -22.49
C ALA A 194 -7.65 9.70 -23.31
N ALA A 195 -6.80 10.60 -22.80
CA ALA A 195 -5.59 11.05 -23.47
C ALA A 195 -4.40 10.08 -23.32
N ILE A 196 -4.23 9.46 -22.14
CA ILE A 196 -3.11 8.56 -21.83
C ILE A 196 -3.45 7.09 -22.13
N LYS A 197 -4.72 6.71 -22.02
CA LYS A 197 -5.24 5.35 -22.25
C LYS A 197 -4.47 4.27 -21.48
N PRO A 198 -4.49 4.29 -20.13
CA PRO A 198 -3.74 3.33 -19.31
C PRO A 198 -4.11 1.88 -19.66
N THR A 199 -3.14 0.99 -19.76
CA THR A 199 -3.32 -0.42 -20.14
C THR A 199 -3.17 -1.40 -18.97
N ASP A 200 -2.68 -0.91 -17.84
CA ASP A 200 -2.51 -1.70 -16.62
C ASP A 200 -2.68 -0.83 -15.36
N ILE A 201 -2.68 -1.51 -14.21
CA ILE A 201 -2.89 -0.88 -12.91
C ILE A 201 -1.72 0.04 -12.50
N PHE A 202 -0.51 -0.19 -13.02
CA PHE A 202 0.66 0.64 -12.71
C PHE A 202 0.54 1.99 -13.43
N GLU A 203 0.12 2.00 -14.69
CA GLU A 203 -0.14 3.25 -15.42
C GLU A 203 -1.32 4.03 -14.82
N LEU A 204 -2.37 3.33 -14.38
CA LEU A 204 -3.49 3.96 -13.68
C LEU A 204 -3.04 4.60 -12.35
N THR A 205 -2.18 3.91 -11.60
CA THR A 205 -1.59 4.41 -10.35
C THR A 205 -0.67 5.61 -10.61
N ALA A 206 0.10 5.59 -11.70
CA ALA A 206 0.95 6.71 -12.11
C ALA A 206 0.10 7.95 -12.44
N LEU A 207 -1.01 7.76 -13.18
CA LEU A 207 -1.93 8.84 -13.48
C LEU A 207 -2.52 9.45 -12.20
N GLU A 208 -3.03 8.62 -11.27
CA GLU A 208 -3.54 9.08 -9.97
C GLU A 208 -2.48 9.84 -9.14
N ALA A 209 -1.20 9.43 -9.22
CA ALA A 209 -0.12 10.15 -8.56
C ALA A 209 0.19 11.51 -9.21
N MET A 210 0.02 11.63 -10.53
CA MET A 210 0.23 12.87 -11.28
C MET A 210 -0.96 13.83 -11.21
N LEU A 211 -2.19 13.33 -11.03
CA LEU A 211 -3.42 14.11 -10.86
C LEU A 211 -3.52 14.76 -9.47
N ARG A 212 -2.39 15.27 -8.96
CA ARG A 212 -2.28 15.98 -7.69
C ARG A 212 -1.58 17.32 -7.92
N PRO A 213 -1.97 18.38 -7.19
CA PRO A 213 -1.24 19.65 -7.21
C PRO A 213 0.25 19.41 -6.98
N GLY A 214 1.09 19.92 -7.89
CA GLY A 214 2.55 19.73 -7.88
C GLY A 214 3.07 18.73 -8.91
N ASN A 215 2.36 17.62 -9.18
CA ASN A 215 2.83 16.59 -10.12
C ASN A 215 2.20 16.69 -11.52
N MET A 216 1.16 17.52 -11.69
CA MET A 216 0.47 17.67 -12.98
C MET A 216 1.37 18.15 -14.11
N GLU A 217 2.48 18.83 -13.81
CA GLU A 217 3.49 19.25 -14.80
C GLU A 217 4.19 18.08 -15.49
N LEU A 218 4.14 16.88 -14.89
CA LEU A 218 4.72 15.66 -15.45
C LEU A 218 3.79 14.98 -16.47
N LEU A 219 2.49 15.32 -16.49
CA LEU A 219 1.52 14.70 -17.40
C LEU A 219 1.90 14.80 -18.88
N PRO A 220 2.35 15.96 -19.41
CA PRO A 220 2.76 16.05 -20.82
C PRO A 220 3.96 15.14 -21.12
N GLN A 221 4.95 15.08 -20.22
CA GLN A 221 6.15 14.26 -20.39
C GLN A 221 5.82 12.78 -20.35
N TYR A 222 4.99 12.35 -19.40
CA TYR A 222 4.53 10.96 -19.30
C TYR A 222 3.75 10.55 -20.55
N ARG A 223 2.84 11.41 -21.02
CA ARG A 223 2.02 11.16 -22.22
C ARG A 223 2.90 11.03 -23.46
N GLU A 224 3.83 11.95 -23.67
CA GLU A 224 4.76 11.91 -24.79
C GLU A 224 5.61 10.63 -24.77
N ALA A 225 6.18 10.31 -23.59
CA ALA A 225 7.01 9.13 -23.40
C ALA A 225 6.24 7.84 -23.72
N LYS A 226 4.99 7.73 -23.26
CA LYS A 226 4.11 6.61 -23.59
C LYS A 226 3.81 6.51 -25.08
N GLN A 227 3.40 7.62 -25.71
CA GLN A 227 3.06 7.64 -27.14
C GLN A 227 4.24 7.28 -28.04
N GLN A 228 5.45 7.71 -27.66
CA GLN A 228 6.68 7.40 -28.36
C GLN A 228 7.29 6.05 -27.96
N ASN A 229 6.70 5.35 -26.98
CA ASN A 229 7.27 4.17 -26.34
C ASN A 229 8.74 4.39 -25.90
N ARG A 230 9.02 5.58 -25.36
CA ARG A 230 10.35 6.04 -24.99
C ARG A 230 10.50 6.02 -23.48
N VAL A 231 11.49 5.28 -22.99
CA VAL A 231 11.88 5.30 -21.57
C VAL A 231 13.15 6.14 -21.43
N TRP A 232 13.08 7.22 -20.65
CA TRP A 232 14.27 8.00 -20.30
C TRP A 232 15.17 7.22 -19.33
N LYS A 233 16.48 7.33 -19.55
CA LYS A 233 17.50 6.64 -18.76
C LYS A 233 18.52 7.63 -18.24
N CYS A 234 18.92 7.47 -16.98
CA CYS A 234 20.00 8.24 -16.38
C CYS A 234 21.37 7.53 -16.54
N GLY A 235 21.37 6.27 -16.98
CA GLY A 235 22.58 5.48 -17.25
C GLY A 235 23.06 4.64 -16.07
N ILE A 236 22.38 4.70 -14.93
CA ILE A 236 22.63 3.82 -13.77
C ILE A 236 21.68 2.63 -13.88
N GLY A 237 22.22 1.45 -14.15
CA GLY A 237 21.42 0.26 -14.54
C GLY A 237 20.28 -0.08 -13.58
N GLU A 238 20.50 -0.07 -12.26
CA GLU A 238 19.44 -0.37 -11.28
C GLU A 238 18.39 0.75 -11.16
N VAL A 239 18.80 2.01 -11.32
CA VAL A 239 17.88 3.15 -11.34
C VAL A 239 17.02 3.13 -12.61
N ASP A 240 17.63 2.84 -13.76
CA ASP A 240 16.91 2.71 -15.03
C ASP A 240 15.86 1.59 -14.97
N LYS A 241 16.17 0.45 -14.29
CA LYS A 241 15.20 -0.63 -14.07
C LYS A 241 14.05 -0.18 -13.16
N LEU A 242 14.35 0.51 -12.06
CA LEU A 242 13.37 1.01 -11.09
C LEU A 242 12.38 1.99 -11.73
N LEU A 243 12.87 2.88 -12.60
CA LEU A 243 12.06 3.92 -13.25
C LEU A 243 11.45 3.48 -14.59
N ALA A 244 11.77 2.27 -15.08
CA ALA A 244 11.31 1.81 -16.39
C ALA A 244 9.80 1.86 -16.56
N ARG A 245 9.04 1.48 -15.51
CA ARG A 245 7.57 1.46 -15.52
C ARG A 245 6.93 2.85 -15.46
N THR A 246 7.68 3.87 -15.07
CA THR A 246 7.24 5.27 -15.05
C THR A 246 7.92 6.08 -16.15
N TYR A 247 8.38 5.40 -17.22
CA TYR A 247 9.05 6.00 -18.38
C TYR A 247 10.30 6.83 -18.04
N GLY A 248 10.96 6.54 -16.92
CA GLY A 248 12.12 7.29 -16.42
C GLY A 248 11.77 8.46 -15.49
N LEU A 249 10.47 8.70 -15.22
CA LEU A 249 10.02 9.75 -14.31
C LEU A 249 9.98 9.26 -12.87
N ILE A 250 10.40 10.10 -11.93
CA ILE A 250 10.27 9.85 -10.50
C ILE A 250 8.89 10.32 -10.06
N LEU A 251 7.98 9.38 -9.77
CA LEU A 251 6.60 9.68 -9.40
C LEU A 251 6.30 9.32 -7.94
N TYR A 252 7.01 8.34 -7.39
CA TYR A 252 6.73 7.80 -6.06
C TYR A 252 7.87 8.09 -5.09
N GLN A 253 7.54 8.25 -3.81
CA GLN A 253 8.58 8.44 -2.79
C GLN A 253 9.41 7.16 -2.62
N GLU A 254 8.82 5.98 -2.82
CA GLU A 254 9.53 4.70 -2.85
C GLU A 254 10.64 4.69 -3.90
N GLN A 255 10.40 5.26 -5.08
CA GLN A 255 11.44 5.37 -6.11
C GLN A 255 12.58 6.27 -5.65
N LEU A 256 12.25 7.44 -5.08
CA LEU A 256 13.23 8.37 -4.54
C LEU A 256 14.07 7.72 -3.41
N MET A 257 13.41 6.96 -2.54
CA MET A 257 14.04 6.19 -1.46
C MET A 257 15.02 5.15 -1.99
N THR A 258 14.58 4.34 -2.96
CA THR A 258 15.44 3.31 -3.54
C THR A 258 16.61 3.92 -4.30
N ILE A 259 16.42 5.02 -5.03
CA ILE A 259 17.51 5.74 -5.71
C ILE A 259 18.54 6.23 -4.68
N ALA A 260 18.10 6.79 -3.57
CA ALA A 260 18.97 7.26 -2.51
C ALA A 260 19.85 6.15 -1.93
N ALA A 261 19.25 5.00 -1.65
CA ALA A 261 19.96 3.83 -1.14
C ALA A 261 20.95 3.28 -2.17
N LEU A 262 20.55 3.21 -3.45
CA LEU A 262 21.39 2.70 -4.53
C LEU A 262 22.59 3.59 -4.87
N VAL A 263 22.39 4.92 -4.89
CA VAL A 263 23.38 5.88 -5.39
C VAL A 263 24.18 6.52 -4.24
N GLY A 264 23.52 6.82 -3.13
CA GLY A 264 24.12 7.59 -2.04
C GLY A 264 24.82 6.77 -0.97
N ASN A 265 24.76 5.42 -1.04
CA ASN A 265 25.29 4.51 -0.02
C ASN A 265 24.77 4.86 1.40
N TYR A 266 23.53 5.37 1.49
CA TYR A 266 22.88 5.67 2.76
C TYR A 266 22.29 4.37 3.33
N PRO A 267 22.79 3.88 4.48
CA PRO A 267 22.27 2.65 5.09
C PRO A 267 20.93 2.87 5.81
N GLU A 268 20.61 4.11 6.20
CA GLU A 268 19.41 4.44 6.98
C GLU A 268 18.57 5.57 6.35
N PHE A 269 17.28 5.28 6.21
CA PHE A 269 16.28 6.09 5.51
C PHE A 269 16.00 7.46 6.17
N SER A 270 16.02 7.53 7.50
CA SER A 270 15.67 8.75 8.24
C SER A 270 16.65 9.91 8.02
N GLU A 271 17.91 9.59 7.69
CA GLU A 271 18.93 10.61 7.40
C GLU A 271 18.72 11.23 6.01
N PHE A 272 18.31 10.44 5.01
CA PHE A 272 18.13 10.93 3.65
C PHE A 272 16.92 11.88 3.51
N PHE A 273 15.81 11.61 4.19
CA PHE A 273 14.64 12.52 4.15
C PHE A 273 14.89 13.86 4.82
N LYS A 274 15.68 13.88 5.92
CA LYS A 274 16.11 15.12 6.58
C LYS A 274 16.97 16.00 5.67
N VAL A 275 17.72 15.40 4.74
CA VAL A 275 18.55 16.12 3.77
C VAL A 275 17.72 16.70 2.62
N LEU A 276 16.74 15.95 2.08
CA LEU A 276 15.91 16.45 0.98
C LEU A 276 14.80 17.41 1.40
N TYR A 277 14.25 17.23 2.61
CA TYR A 277 13.16 18.03 3.14
C TYR A 277 13.46 18.50 4.57
N PRO A 278 14.46 19.39 4.77
CA PRO A 278 14.87 19.84 6.10
C PRO A 278 13.73 20.51 6.89
N ASN A 279 12.67 20.96 6.22
CA ASN A 279 11.54 21.67 6.82
C ASN A 279 10.30 20.80 7.11
N ILE A 280 10.31 19.48 6.81
CA ILE A 280 9.14 18.60 7.03
C ILE A 280 9.20 17.85 8.38
N VAL A 281 10.25 18.07 9.20
CA VAL A 281 10.41 17.41 10.52
C VAL A 281 9.55 18.04 11.63
N ASN A 282 8.70 19.03 11.33
CA ASN A 282 7.88 19.74 12.32
C ASN A 282 6.37 19.76 11.97
N ILE A 283 5.76 18.60 11.67
CA ILE A 283 4.29 18.40 11.77
C ILE A 283 4.01 17.00 12.31
#